data_AF-A0A2G3K6K2-F1
#
_entry.id   AF-A0A2G3K6K2-F1
#
_cell.length_a   1.000
_cell.length_b   1.000
_cell.length_c   1.000
_cell.angle_alpha   90.00
_cell.angle_beta   90.00
_cell.angle_gamma   90.00
#
_symmetry.space_group_name_H-M   'P 1'
#
loop_
_entity.id
_entity.type
_entity.pdbx_description
1 polymer ?
#
loop_
_entity_poly.entity_id
_entity_poly.type
_entity_poly.pdbx_seq_one_letter_code
_entity_poly.pdbx_strand_id
1 'polypeptide(L)'
;MKPVFKTVDPADRIKVLKEGRADLVVASLGKTAEREKEVDFSLGYFVSTQKLVAKKGQFKDLLQLDKMTVCVASGTTNGPKLKSMAHGIQLVELPDNAEVFKALQEGKCDAASGAEATLLGNLAKMPGKQAYEVPDVPIASEAFGVAMRKGEKRLQQQVNDALTASESSGEAEKIYDHWFGAGAAVQLPRSFKISR
;
A
#
# COMPACT_ATOMS: atom_id res chain seq x y z
N MET A 1 -20.72 -7.02 19.22
CA MET A 1 -20.91 -7.34 17.78
C MET A 1 -19.64 -8.01 17.26
N LYS A 2 -19.73 -9.03 16.40
CA LYS A 2 -18.53 -9.67 15.79
C LYS A 2 -18.25 -9.04 14.42
N PRO A 3 -17.00 -8.73 14.07
CA PRO A 3 -16.67 -8.23 12.73
C PRO A 3 -16.87 -9.32 11.67
N VAL A 4 -17.29 -8.91 10.47
CA VAL A 4 -17.35 -9.76 9.28
C VAL A 4 -16.34 -9.23 8.28
N PHE A 5 -15.37 -10.07 7.89
CA PHE A 5 -14.32 -9.71 6.95
C PHE A 5 -14.73 -10.08 5.52
N LYS A 6 -14.47 -9.19 4.57
CA LYS A 6 -14.71 -9.39 3.14
C LYS A 6 -13.45 -9.00 2.37
N THR A 7 -13.04 -9.85 1.43
CA THR A 7 -11.98 -9.51 0.48
C THR A 7 -12.50 -8.48 -0.52
N VAL A 8 -11.64 -7.56 -0.92
CA VAL A 8 -11.95 -6.52 -1.90
C VAL A 8 -10.72 -6.22 -2.73
N ASP A 9 -10.92 -6.08 -4.03
CA ASP A 9 -9.84 -5.70 -4.94
C ASP A 9 -9.41 -4.25 -4.71
N PRO A 10 -8.13 -3.90 -4.97
CA PRO A 10 -7.64 -2.55 -4.73
C PRO A 10 -8.47 -1.44 -5.38
N ALA A 11 -9.04 -1.68 -6.56
CA ALA A 11 -9.89 -0.75 -7.31
C ALA A 11 -11.30 -0.57 -6.70
N ASP A 12 -11.81 -1.57 -5.99
CA ASP A 12 -13.18 -1.58 -5.47
C ASP A 12 -13.31 -1.05 -4.03
N ARG A 13 -12.19 -0.80 -3.34
CA ARG A 13 -12.15 -0.36 -1.93
C ARG A 13 -13.06 0.85 -1.63
N ILE A 14 -13.08 1.87 -2.50
CA ILE A 14 -13.95 3.04 -2.30
C ILE A 14 -15.41 2.70 -2.63
N LYS A 15 -15.63 1.92 -3.69
CA LYS A 15 -16.95 1.54 -4.17
C LYS A 15 -17.73 0.73 -3.14
N VAL A 16 -17.09 -0.23 -2.47
CA VAL A 16 -17.75 -1.06 -1.42
C VAL A 16 -18.28 -0.22 -0.25
N LEU A 17 -17.61 0.89 0.09
CA LEU A 17 -18.07 1.82 1.13
C LEU A 17 -19.27 2.63 0.63
N LYS A 18 -19.21 3.16 -0.59
CA LYS A 18 -20.30 3.93 -1.21
C LYS A 18 -21.57 3.09 -1.37
N GLU A 19 -21.42 1.81 -1.70
CA GLU A 19 -22.54 0.86 -1.86
C GLU A 19 -23.03 0.25 -0.53
N GLY A 20 -22.34 0.46 0.59
CA GLY A 20 -22.70 -0.17 1.87
C GLY A 20 -22.48 -1.67 1.94
N ARG A 21 -21.59 -2.19 1.10
CA ARG A 21 -21.13 -3.57 1.21
C ARG A 21 -20.11 -3.74 2.34
N ALA A 22 -19.51 -2.66 2.84
CA ALA A 22 -18.61 -2.63 3.99
C ALA A 22 -18.79 -1.33 4.80
N ASP A 23 -18.52 -1.39 6.11
CA ASP A 23 -18.53 -0.22 7.01
C ASP A 23 -17.17 0.47 7.07
N LEU A 24 -16.09 -0.32 7.06
CA LEU A 24 -14.70 0.12 7.14
C LEU A 24 -13.86 -0.57 6.08
N VAL A 25 -12.87 0.15 5.55
CA VAL A 25 -11.79 -0.41 4.73
C VAL A 25 -10.47 -0.22 5.46
N VAL A 26 -9.86 -1.34 5.87
CA VAL A 26 -8.53 -1.43 6.50
C VAL A 26 -7.64 -2.28 5.57
N ALA A 27 -7.30 -1.73 4.41
CA ALA A 27 -6.70 -2.50 3.31
C ALA A 27 -5.64 -1.67 2.56
N SER A 28 -4.61 -1.20 3.26
CA SER A 28 -3.47 -0.45 2.71
C SER A 28 -3.89 0.67 1.75
N LEU A 29 -4.85 1.48 2.18
CA LEU A 29 -5.47 2.51 1.35
C LEU A 29 -4.83 3.87 1.69
N GLY A 30 -4.05 4.38 0.74
CA GLY A 30 -3.49 5.74 0.81
C GLY A 30 -4.58 6.80 0.98
N LYS A 31 -4.39 7.67 1.98
CA LYS A 31 -5.23 8.84 2.22
C LYS A 31 -4.78 9.96 1.29
N THR A 32 -5.60 10.29 0.30
CA THR A 32 -5.34 11.39 -0.66
C THR A 32 -6.52 12.35 -0.69
N ALA A 33 -6.26 13.60 -1.10
CA ALA A 33 -7.29 14.63 -1.20
C ALA A 33 -8.43 14.22 -2.16
N GLU A 34 -8.13 13.50 -3.22
CA GLU A 34 -9.11 12.97 -4.18
C GLU A 34 -10.03 11.95 -3.51
N ARG A 35 -9.46 11.00 -2.77
CA ARG A 35 -10.25 9.99 -2.05
C ARG A 35 -11.05 10.61 -0.91
N GLU A 36 -10.51 11.62 -0.23
CA GLU A 36 -11.23 12.35 0.82
C GLU A 36 -12.46 13.11 0.29
N LYS A 37 -12.57 13.37 -1.02
CA LYS A 37 -13.83 13.88 -1.60
C LYS A 37 -14.94 12.82 -1.63
N GLU A 38 -14.58 11.54 -1.68
CA GLU A 38 -15.53 10.44 -1.83
C GLU A 38 -15.86 9.70 -0.52
N VAL A 39 -14.90 9.63 0.40
CA VAL A 39 -15.00 8.91 1.68
C VAL A 39 -14.41 9.73 2.82
N ASP A 40 -14.70 9.34 4.06
CA ASP A 40 -13.98 9.84 5.23
C ASP A 40 -12.85 8.88 5.61
N PHE A 41 -11.75 9.41 6.13
CA PHE A 41 -10.61 8.64 6.62
C PHE A 41 -10.37 8.88 8.10
N SER A 42 -9.84 7.87 8.79
CA SER A 42 -9.26 8.04 10.11
C SER A 42 -7.96 8.88 10.09
N LEU A 43 -7.34 9.00 11.26
CA LEU A 43 -5.91 9.31 11.38
C LEU A 43 -5.07 8.33 10.56
N GLY A 44 -3.89 8.75 10.13
CA GLY A 44 -2.92 7.87 9.50
C GLY A 44 -2.44 6.82 10.52
N TYR A 45 -2.61 5.53 10.22
CA TYR A 45 -2.20 4.45 11.10
C TYR A 45 -0.89 3.77 10.65
N PHE A 46 -0.44 4.04 9.42
CA PHE A 46 0.78 3.51 8.85
C PHE A 46 1.34 4.49 7.81
N VAL A 47 2.65 4.75 7.83
CA VAL A 47 3.34 5.51 6.77
C VAL A 47 4.01 4.53 5.82
N SER A 48 3.60 4.57 4.55
CA SER A 48 4.06 3.67 3.50
C SER A 48 4.98 4.40 2.53
N THR A 49 6.12 3.78 2.23
CA THR A 49 6.98 4.18 1.11
C THR A 49 6.60 3.36 -0.12
N GLN A 50 6.31 4.02 -1.24
CA GLN A 50 6.18 3.38 -2.55
C GLN A 50 7.57 3.13 -3.14
N LYS A 51 7.81 1.91 -3.61
CA LYS A 51 9.07 1.47 -4.24
C LYS A 51 8.77 0.59 -5.46
N LEU A 52 9.82 0.05 -6.06
CA LEU A 52 9.74 -0.99 -7.09
C LEU A 52 10.37 -2.30 -6.59
N VAL A 53 9.88 -3.43 -7.11
CA VAL A 53 10.62 -4.69 -7.22
C VAL A 53 11.08 -4.84 -8.66
N ALA A 54 12.36 -5.12 -8.88
CA ALA A 54 12.93 -5.41 -10.20
C ALA A 54 13.97 -6.52 -10.11
N LYS A 55 14.47 -7.03 -11.24
CA LYS A 55 15.64 -7.91 -11.19
C LYS A 55 16.85 -7.12 -10.68
N LYS A 56 17.77 -7.81 -10.00
CA LYS A 56 18.95 -7.20 -9.42
C LYS A 56 19.73 -6.34 -10.41
N GLY A 57 20.00 -5.09 -10.02
CA GLY A 57 20.76 -4.12 -10.80
C GLY A 57 20.02 -3.48 -11.99
N GLN A 58 18.74 -3.82 -12.23
CA GLN A 58 17.96 -3.22 -13.33
C GLN A 58 17.46 -1.81 -13.01
N PHE A 59 17.13 -1.54 -11.75
CA PHE A 59 16.62 -0.25 -11.30
C PHE A 59 17.52 0.33 -10.21
N LYS A 60 18.14 1.47 -10.50
CA LYS A 60 19.15 2.17 -9.69
C LYS A 60 18.74 3.60 -9.37
N ASP A 61 18.00 4.24 -10.26
CA ASP A 61 17.53 5.60 -10.09
C ASP A 61 16.23 5.86 -10.85
N LEU A 62 15.58 6.99 -10.52
CA LEU A 62 14.29 7.38 -11.07
C LEU A 62 14.36 7.75 -12.57
N LEU A 63 15.51 8.11 -13.13
CA LEU A 63 15.64 8.48 -14.55
C LEU A 63 15.42 7.28 -15.47
N GLN A 64 15.63 6.06 -14.96
CA GLN A 64 15.38 4.84 -15.72
C GLN A 64 13.88 4.59 -15.96
N LEU A 65 12.99 5.18 -15.15
CA LEU A 65 11.55 4.96 -15.25
C LEU A 65 10.98 5.29 -16.64
N ASP A 66 11.49 6.33 -17.31
CA ASP A 66 11.02 6.73 -18.65
C ASP A 66 11.19 5.68 -19.74
N LYS A 67 11.99 4.64 -19.49
CA LYS A 67 12.27 3.56 -20.45
C LYS A 67 11.76 2.19 -19.96
N MET A 68 11.11 2.14 -18.80
CA MET A 68 10.67 0.89 -18.19
C MET A 68 9.20 0.61 -18.46
N THR A 69 8.89 -0.67 -18.55
CA THR A 69 7.53 -1.19 -18.40
C THR A 69 7.32 -1.59 -16.95
N VAL A 70 6.36 -0.98 -16.25
CA VAL A 70 6.10 -1.22 -14.83
C VAL A 70 4.69 -1.75 -14.62
N CYS A 71 4.59 -2.94 -14.02
CA CYS A 71 3.32 -3.50 -13.58
C CYS A 71 2.86 -2.85 -12.28
N VAL A 72 1.56 -2.56 -12.18
CA VAL A 72 0.96 -1.94 -10.99
C VAL A 72 -0.46 -2.42 -10.81
N ALA A 73 -0.90 -2.59 -9.55
CA ALA A 73 -2.29 -2.92 -9.28
C ALA A 73 -3.20 -1.71 -9.56
N SER A 74 -4.28 -1.94 -10.32
CA SER A 74 -5.29 -0.94 -10.66
C SER A 74 -5.94 -0.35 -9.41
N GLY A 75 -6.25 0.95 -9.45
CA GLY A 75 -6.86 1.66 -8.33
C GLY A 75 -5.92 1.93 -7.14
N THR A 76 -4.63 1.66 -7.27
CA THR A 76 -3.60 2.13 -6.33
C THR A 76 -3.09 3.53 -6.71
N THR A 77 -2.45 4.20 -5.76
CA THR A 77 -1.84 5.53 -5.94
C THR A 77 -0.51 5.45 -6.71
N ASN A 78 0.10 4.27 -6.83
CA ASN A 78 1.39 4.06 -7.49
C ASN A 78 1.36 4.44 -8.98
N GLY A 79 0.34 4.01 -9.73
CA GLY A 79 0.25 4.27 -11.17
C GLY A 79 0.22 5.77 -11.52
N PRO A 80 -0.72 6.55 -10.96
CA PRO A 80 -0.73 8.00 -11.11
C PRO A 80 0.56 8.66 -10.66
N LYS A 81 1.16 8.21 -9.55
CA LYS A 81 2.42 8.77 -9.06
C LYS A 81 3.57 8.54 -10.03
N LEU A 82 3.72 7.33 -10.56
CA LEU A 82 4.73 7.01 -11.55
C LEU A 82 4.56 7.83 -12.85
N LYS A 83 3.33 7.92 -13.38
CA LYS A 83 3.03 8.75 -14.56
C LYS A 83 3.34 10.23 -14.36
N SER A 84 3.24 10.73 -13.12
CA SER A 84 3.60 12.12 -12.81
C SER A 84 5.11 12.38 -12.77
N MET A 85 5.93 11.33 -12.62
CA MET A 85 7.38 11.42 -12.47
C MET A 85 8.13 11.12 -13.77
N ALA A 86 7.59 10.23 -14.60
CA ALA A 86 8.19 9.79 -15.86
C ALA A 86 7.09 9.72 -16.92
N HIS A 87 7.26 10.48 -18.00
CA HIS A 87 6.26 10.56 -19.07
C HIS A 87 6.40 9.43 -20.10
N GLY A 88 7.61 8.88 -20.25
CA GLY A 88 7.92 7.76 -21.14
C GLY A 88 7.61 6.38 -20.56
N ILE A 89 7.35 6.29 -19.25
CA ILE A 89 7.07 5.03 -18.57
C ILE A 89 5.86 4.32 -19.18
N GLN A 90 5.98 3.01 -19.39
CA GLN A 90 4.85 2.18 -19.81
C GLN A 90 4.25 1.51 -18.57
N LEU A 91 2.98 1.76 -18.29
CA LEU A 91 2.29 1.12 -17.16
C LEU A 91 1.42 -0.04 -17.64
N VAL A 92 1.59 -1.20 -16.99
CA VAL A 92 0.70 -2.36 -17.13
C VAL A 92 -0.15 -2.44 -15.87
N GLU A 93 -1.41 -2.03 -15.98
CA GLU A 93 -2.35 -2.06 -14.87
C GLU A 93 -3.01 -3.44 -14.78
N LEU A 94 -2.94 -4.06 -13.60
CA LEU A 94 -3.43 -5.41 -13.32
C LEU A 94 -4.39 -5.43 -12.12
N PRO A 95 -5.30 -6.41 -12.01
CA PRO A 95 -6.36 -6.37 -11.00
C PRO A 95 -5.85 -6.29 -9.55
N ASP A 96 -4.79 -7.05 -9.23
CA ASP A 96 -4.27 -7.17 -7.87
C ASP A 96 -2.74 -7.43 -7.83
N ASN A 97 -2.19 -7.54 -6.63
CA ASN A 97 -0.76 -7.81 -6.45
C ASN A 97 -0.34 -9.21 -6.91
N ALA A 98 -1.23 -10.21 -6.88
CA ALA A 98 -0.88 -11.56 -7.31
C ALA A 98 -0.65 -11.59 -8.83
N GLU A 99 -1.52 -10.95 -9.60
CA GLU A 99 -1.36 -10.80 -11.05
C GLU A 99 -0.15 -9.90 -11.38
N VAL A 100 0.11 -8.83 -10.62
CA VAL A 100 1.32 -8.00 -10.78
C VAL A 100 2.61 -8.82 -10.63
N PHE A 101 2.72 -9.60 -9.55
CA PHE A 101 3.92 -10.40 -9.32
C PHE A 101 4.07 -11.54 -10.33
N LYS A 102 2.96 -12.16 -10.73
CA LYS A 102 2.96 -13.15 -11.81
C LYS A 102 3.44 -12.55 -13.13
N ALA A 103 2.94 -11.37 -13.51
CA ALA A 103 3.38 -10.68 -14.72
C ALA A 103 4.88 -10.32 -14.68
N LEU A 104 5.38 -9.90 -13.53
CA LEU A 104 6.82 -9.66 -13.31
C LEU A 104 7.66 -10.95 -13.48
N GLN A 105 7.19 -12.08 -12.96
CA GLN A 105 7.87 -13.37 -13.11
C GLN A 105 7.88 -13.86 -14.56
N GLU A 106 6.78 -13.63 -15.28
CA GLU A 106 6.64 -13.96 -16.71
C GLU A 106 7.41 -12.99 -17.62
N GLY A 107 8.04 -11.95 -17.08
CA GLY A 107 8.82 -10.97 -17.84
C GLY A 107 7.96 -10.02 -18.68
N LYS A 108 6.68 -9.85 -18.32
CA LYS A 108 5.75 -8.91 -19.00
C LYS A 108 6.01 -7.45 -18.63
N CYS A 109 6.78 -7.20 -17.58
CA CYS A 109 7.23 -5.89 -17.15
C CYS A 109 8.63 -5.99 -16.55
N ASP A 110 9.37 -4.89 -16.59
CA ASP A 110 10.72 -4.76 -16.04
C ASP A 110 10.70 -4.65 -14.51
N ALA A 111 9.63 -4.08 -13.96
CA ALA A 111 9.44 -3.92 -12.52
C ALA A 111 7.96 -3.99 -12.11
N ALA A 112 7.73 -4.25 -10.83
CA ALA A 112 6.44 -4.12 -10.17
C ALA A 112 6.47 -2.97 -9.16
N SER A 113 5.45 -2.12 -9.15
CA SER A 113 5.34 -1.00 -8.21
C SER A 113 4.32 -1.26 -7.11
N GLY A 114 4.64 -0.80 -5.89
CA GLY A 114 3.76 -0.93 -4.75
C GLY A 114 4.34 -0.34 -3.47
N ALA A 115 3.56 -0.43 -2.39
CA ALA A 115 4.03 -0.16 -1.04
C ALA A 115 5.15 -1.14 -0.65
N GLU A 116 6.23 -0.66 -0.05
CA GLU A 116 7.42 -1.43 0.31
C GLU A 116 7.08 -2.69 1.13
N ALA A 117 6.25 -2.57 2.16
CA ALA A 117 5.80 -3.72 2.96
C ALA A 117 5.10 -4.79 2.12
N THR A 118 4.22 -4.38 1.20
CA THR A 118 3.52 -5.27 0.28
C THR A 118 4.48 -5.92 -0.71
N LEU A 119 5.42 -5.15 -1.25
CA LEU A 119 6.42 -5.63 -2.20
C LEU A 119 7.32 -6.69 -1.55
N LEU A 120 7.87 -6.39 -0.37
CA LEU A 120 8.71 -7.32 0.39
C LEU A 120 7.94 -8.59 0.76
N GLY A 121 6.69 -8.46 1.21
CA GLY A 121 5.86 -9.61 1.58
C GLY A 121 5.52 -10.54 0.42
N ASN A 122 5.28 -9.99 -0.77
CA ASN A 122 5.06 -10.79 -1.99
C ASN A 122 6.37 -11.38 -2.52
N LEU A 123 7.45 -10.59 -2.58
CA LEU A 123 8.76 -11.06 -3.00
C LEU A 123 9.26 -12.21 -2.12
N ALA A 124 9.02 -12.17 -0.81
CA ALA A 124 9.41 -13.24 0.11
C ALA A 124 8.78 -14.60 -0.24
N LYS A 125 7.61 -14.60 -0.88
CA LYS A 125 6.85 -15.79 -1.31
C LYS A 125 7.08 -16.18 -2.77
N MET A 126 7.75 -15.31 -3.53
CA MET A 126 7.91 -15.47 -4.98
C MET A 126 8.97 -16.54 -5.32
N PRO A 127 8.66 -17.53 -6.18
CA PRO A 127 9.66 -18.41 -6.77
C PRO A 127 10.76 -17.62 -7.49
N GLY A 128 12.03 -17.98 -7.26
CA GLY A 128 13.17 -17.30 -7.90
C GLY A 128 13.50 -15.92 -7.31
N LYS A 129 12.94 -15.57 -6.14
CA LYS A 129 13.14 -14.25 -5.48
C LYS A 129 14.59 -13.77 -5.37
N GLN A 130 15.57 -14.67 -5.34
CA GLN A 130 16.99 -14.33 -5.28
C GLN A 130 17.49 -13.51 -6.49
N ALA A 131 16.78 -13.55 -7.61
CA ALA A 131 17.09 -12.77 -8.81
C ALA A 131 16.53 -11.34 -8.75
N TYR A 132 15.71 -11.03 -7.76
CA TYR A 132 15.01 -9.77 -7.62
C TYR A 132 15.42 -9.04 -6.34
N GLU A 133 15.17 -7.74 -6.31
CA GLU A 133 15.39 -6.87 -5.17
C GLU A 133 14.36 -5.76 -5.12
N VAL A 134 14.23 -5.15 -3.94
CA VAL A 134 13.57 -3.84 -3.75
C VAL A 134 14.69 -2.83 -3.56
N PRO A 135 15.10 -2.07 -4.60
CA PRO A 135 16.15 -1.07 -4.47
C PRO A 135 15.75 0.02 -3.45
N ASP A 136 16.73 0.62 -2.78
CA ASP A 136 16.49 1.74 -1.88
C ASP A 136 16.30 3.07 -2.64
N VAL A 137 15.31 3.07 -3.53
CA VAL A 137 14.92 4.20 -4.38
C VAL A 137 13.44 4.50 -4.09
N PRO A 138 13.15 5.45 -3.19
CA PRO A 138 11.77 5.81 -2.86
C PRO A 138 11.09 6.57 -4.02
N ILE A 139 9.83 6.24 -4.29
CA ILE A 139 8.99 6.94 -5.28
C ILE A 139 8.14 8.01 -4.60
N ALA A 140 7.46 7.63 -3.53
CA ALA A 140 6.58 8.51 -2.76
C ALA A 140 6.40 7.97 -1.35
N SER A 141 5.98 8.84 -0.44
CA SER A 141 5.48 8.46 0.88
C SER A 141 4.01 8.83 0.98
N GLU A 142 3.20 7.94 1.56
CA GLU A 142 1.78 8.19 1.82
C GLU A 142 1.35 7.58 3.15
N ALA A 143 0.41 8.24 3.83
CA ALA A 143 -0.23 7.68 5.01
C ALA A 143 -1.40 6.78 4.59
N PHE A 144 -1.47 5.58 5.18
CA PHE A 144 -2.66 4.75 5.14
C PHE A 144 -3.63 5.15 6.24
N GLY A 145 -4.91 5.23 5.89
CA GLY A 145 -5.99 5.48 6.84
C GLY A 145 -7.09 4.44 6.69
N VAL A 146 -7.83 4.23 7.78
CA VAL A 146 -9.08 3.47 7.74
C VAL A 146 -10.12 4.33 7.04
N ALA A 147 -10.63 3.87 5.90
CA ALA A 147 -11.68 4.58 5.18
C ALA A 147 -13.07 4.09 5.60
N MET A 148 -14.03 5.01 5.55
CA MET A 148 -15.44 4.76 5.84
C MET A 148 -16.32 5.65 4.96
N ARG A 149 -17.62 5.35 4.92
CA ARG A 149 -18.55 6.19 4.15
C ARG A 149 -18.47 7.65 4.59
N LYS A 150 -18.61 8.56 3.62
CA LYS A 150 -18.62 10.01 3.86
C LYS A 150 -19.69 10.39 4.88
N GLY A 151 -19.35 11.24 5.84
CA GLY A 151 -20.31 11.79 6.82
C GLY A 151 -20.46 10.96 8.09
N GLU A 152 -19.80 9.82 8.22
CA GLU A 152 -19.86 8.92 9.38
C GLU A 152 -19.05 9.43 10.59
N LYS A 153 -19.35 10.65 11.07
CA LYS A 153 -18.53 11.34 12.08
C LYS A 153 -18.38 10.58 13.40
N ARG A 154 -19.45 9.92 13.85
CA ARG A 154 -19.40 9.11 15.08
C ARG A 154 -18.46 7.91 14.91
N LEU A 155 -18.54 7.21 13.79
CA LEU A 155 -17.67 6.07 13.49
C LEU A 155 -16.21 6.53 13.32
N GLN A 156 -16.00 7.63 12.60
CA GLN A 156 -14.68 8.24 12.41
C GLN A 156 -14.02 8.56 13.75
N GLN A 157 -14.76 9.17 14.66
CA GLN A 157 -14.28 9.48 16.01
C GLN A 157 -13.92 8.20 16.79
N GLN A 158 -14.79 7.18 16.76
CA GLN A 158 -14.53 5.90 17.43
C GLN A 158 -13.26 5.21 16.90
N VAL A 159 -13.03 5.23 15.59
CA VAL A 159 -11.81 4.68 14.98
C VAL A 159 -10.59 5.50 15.39
N ASN A 160 -10.67 6.83 15.36
CA ASN A 160 -9.56 7.70 15.76
C ASN A 160 -9.18 7.54 17.23
N ASP A 161 -10.17 7.40 18.11
CA ASP A 161 -9.93 7.18 19.54
C ASP A 161 -9.30 5.81 19.79
N ALA A 162 -9.74 4.76 19.08
CA ALA A 162 -9.11 3.44 19.16
C ALA A 162 -7.65 3.46 18.68
N LEU A 163 -7.36 4.15 17.57
CA LEU A 163 -6.00 4.29 17.05
C LEU A 163 -5.10 5.06 18.02
N THR A 164 -5.60 6.16 18.61
CA THR A 164 -4.85 6.98 19.56
C THR A 164 -4.63 6.24 20.89
N ALA A 165 -5.62 5.49 21.38
CA ALA A 165 -5.48 4.65 22.57
C ALA A 165 -4.47 3.52 22.36
N SER A 166 -4.46 2.91 21.17
CA SER A 166 -3.47 1.88 20.80
C SER A 166 -2.05 2.44 20.80
N GLU A 167 -1.83 3.65 20.27
CA GLU A 167 -0.53 4.32 20.36
C GLU A 167 -0.13 4.61 21.80
N SER A 168 -1.03 5.23 22.58
CA SER A 168 -0.72 5.71 23.93
C SER A 168 -0.43 4.58 24.91
N SER A 169 -1.01 3.40 24.66
CA SER A 169 -0.80 2.19 25.47
C SER A 169 0.41 1.35 25.03
N GLY A 170 1.05 1.69 23.89
CA GLY A 170 2.12 0.90 23.29
C GLY A 170 1.64 -0.32 22.50
N GLU A 171 0.33 -0.55 22.40
CA GLU A 171 -0.23 -1.66 21.62
C GLU A 171 0.06 -1.50 20.12
N ALA A 172 0.03 -0.27 19.60
CA ALA A 172 0.37 -0.01 18.20
C ALA A 172 1.81 -0.41 17.86
N GLU A 173 2.74 -0.20 18.79
CA GLU A 173 4.13 -0.61 18.65
C GLU A 173 4.27 -2.13 18.67
N LYS A 174 3.61 -2.82 19.61
CA LYS A 174 3.59 -4.30 19.65
C LYS A 174 3.02 -4.91 18.38
N ILE A 175 1.92 -4.36 17.86
CA ILE A 175 1.34 -4.79 16.58
C ILE A 175 2.36 -4.57 15.46
N TYR A 176 3.02 -3.41 15.43
CA TYR A 176 4.02 -3.12 14.41
C TYR A 176 5.20 -4.10 14.49
N ASP A 177 5.75 -4.35 15.68
CA ASP A 177 6.87 -5.26 15.89
C ASP A 177 6.50 -6.72 15.56
N HIS A 178 5.26 -7.13 15.82
CA HIS A 178 4.79 -8.45 15.42
C HIS A 178 4.88 -8.67 13.89
N TRP A 179 4.54 -7.64 13.11
CA TRP A 179 4.51 -7.74 11.65
C TRP A 179 5.83 -7.35 10.97
N PHE A 180 6.60 -6.44 11.57
CA PHE A 180 7.74 -5.77 10.94
C PHE A 180 9.01 -5.71 11.79
N GLY A 181 8.95 -6.18 13.03
CA GLY A 181 10.08 -6.16 13.97
C GLY A 181 11.12 -7.24 13.69
N ALA A 182 12.07 -7.35 14.61
CA ALA A 182 13.14 -8.33 14.51
C ALA A 182 12.59 -9.77 14.39
N GLY A 183 13.06 -10.51 13.38
CA GLY A 183 12.62 -11.89 13.12
C GLY A 183 11.35 -12.03 12.28
N ALA A 184 10.67 -10.92 11.94
CA ALA A 184 9.58 -10.94 10.98
C ALA A 184 10.07 -11.22 9.56
N ALA A 185 9.17 -11.75 8.71
CA ALA A 185 9.47 -12.06 7.31
C ALA A 185 9.75 -10.79 6.47
N VAL A 186 9.17 -9.67 6.87
CA VAL A 186 9.43 -8.33 6.33
C VAL A 186 9.91 -7.50 7.50
N GLN A 187 11.11 -6.92 7.43
CA GLN A 187 11.64 -6.08 8.50
C GLN A 187 11.60 -4.63 8.04
N LEU A 188 10.86 -3.80 8.76
CA LEU A 188 10.75 -2.37 8.48
C LEU A 188 10.83 -1.60 9.80
N PRO A 189 11.68 -0.58 9.92
CA PRO A 189 11.70 0.24 11.11
C PRO A 189 10.45 1.12 11.21
N ARG A 190 9.89 1.22 12.40
CA ARG A 190 8.76 2.10 12.68
C ARG A 190 9.21 3.57 12.68
N SER A 191 8.91 4.30 11.62
CA SER A 191 9.32 5.70 11.43
C SER A 191 8.23 6.73 11.81
N PHE A 192 7.13 6.28 12.40
CA PHE A 192 5.95 7.12 12.67
C PHE A 192 5.30 6.77 14.01
N LYS A 193 4.50 7.71 14.53
CA LYS A 193 3.53 7.49 15.60
C LYS A 193 2.15 7.87 15.10
N ILE A 194 1.11 7.20 15.58
CA ILE A 194 -0.27 7.59 15.32
C ILE A 194 -0.59 8.79 16.21
N SER A 195 -0.79 9.96 15.61
CA SER A 195 -1.17 11.17 16.34
C SER A 195 -2.33 11.90 15.65
N ARG A 196 -3.00 12.76 16.42
CA ARG A 196 -4.01 13.70 15.91
C ARG A 196 -3.39 14.76 15.01
#